data_AF-A0A920C3N1-F1
#
_entry.id   AF-A0A920C3N1-F1
#
_cell.length_a   1.000
_cell.length_b   1.000
_cell.length_c   1.000
_cell.angle_alpha   90.00
_cell.angle_beta   90.00
_cell.angle_gamma   90.00
#
_symmetry.space_group_name_H-M   'P 1'
#
loop_
_entity.id
_entity.type
_entity.pdbx_description
1 polymer ?
#
loop_
_entity_poly.entity_id
_entity_poly.type
_entity_poly.pdbx_seq_one_letter_code
_entity_poly.pdbx_strand_id
1 'polypeptide(L)' 'MDKKTLFTNIERCREEMLALSEKHGLNSNVVLATSKRLDELINDYLKKSS' A
#
# COMPACT_ATOMS: atom_id res chain seq x y z
N MET A 1 -3.80 -15.40 2.81
CA MET A 1 -3.68 -14.86 1.43
C MET A 1 -2.50 -15.49 0.72
N ASP A 2 -2.69 -15.87 -0.53
CA ASP A 2 -1.63 -16.26 -1.46
C ASP A 2 -0.87 -15.03 -1.99
N LYS A 3 0.27 -15.26 -2.64
CA LYS A 3 1.17 -14.20 -3.15
C LYS A 3 0.49 -13.30 -4.18
N LYS A 4 -0.36 -13.86 -5.04
CA LYS A 4 -1.06 -13.10 -6.08
C LYS A 4 -2.06 -12.13 -5.46
N THR A 5 -2.82 -12.58 -4.46
CA THR A 5 -3.72 -11.70 -3.71
C THR A 5 -2.98 -10.56 -3.01
N LEU A 6 -1.80 -10.82 -2.41
CA LEU A 6 -0.99 -9.77 -1.80
C LEU A 6 -0.50 -8.76 -2.83
N PHE A 7 0.00 -9.23 -3.98
CA PHE A 7 0.43 -8.35 -5.07
C PHE A 7 -0.71 -7.45 -5.57
N THR A 8 -1.91 -8.00 -5.79
CA THR A 8 -3.08 -7.21 -6.17
C THR A 8 -3.46 -6.16 -5.11
N ASN A 9 -3.35 -6.50 -3.83
CA ASN A 9 -3.61 -5.54 -2.75
C ASN A 9 -2.56 -4.43 -2.68
N ILE A 10 -1.28 -4.74 -2.96
CA ILE A 10 -0.21 -3.75 -3.03
C ILE A 10 -0.50 -2.74 -4.15
N GLU A 11 -0.81 -3.22 -5.36
CA GLU A 11 -1.12 -2.35 -6.51
C GLU A 11 -2.33 -1.45 -6.22
N ARG A 12 -3.41 -2.02 -5.68
CA ARG A 12 -4.60 -1.23 -5.31
C ARG A 12 -4.29 -0.18 -4.25
N CYS A 13 -3.51 -0.55 -3.22
CA CYS A 13 -3.12 0.36 -2.16
C CYS A 13 -2.20 1.48 -2.68
N ARG A 14 -1.38 1.19 -3.69
CA ARG A 14 -0.51 2.16 -4.38
C ARG A 14 -1.33 3.17 -5.19
N GLU A 15 -2.30 2.70 -5.97
CA GLU A 15 -3.24 3.57 -6.71
C GLU A 15 -4.04 4.48 -5.77
N GLU A 16 -4.54 3.92 -4.67
CA GLU A 16 -5.25 4.68 -3.64
C GLU A 16 -4.36 5.77 -3.03
N MET A 17 -3.10 5.44 -2.69
CA MET A 17 -2.15 6.40 -2.14
C MET A 17 -1.86 7.55 -3.12
N LEU A 18 -1.71 7.25 -4.42
CA LEU A 18 -1.48 8.26 -5.46
C LEU A 18 -2.68 9.21 -5.58
N ALA A 19 -3.90 8.66 -5.70
CA ALA A 19 -5.12 9.47 -5.78
C ALA A 19 -5.32 10.35 -4.53
N LEU A 20 -5.04 9.81 -3.34
CA LEU A 20 -5.12 10.55 -2.08
C LEU A 20 -4.02 11.62 -2.00
N SER A 21 -2.83 11.36 -2.52
CA SER A 21 -1.73 12.31 -2.54
C SER A 21 -1.96 13.49 -3.47
N GLU A 22 -2.61 13.26 -4.61
CA GLU A 22 -3.05 14.33 -5.52
C GLU A 22 -4.12 15.21 -4.86
N LYS A 23 -5.05 14.60 -4.10
CA LYS A 23 -6.17 15.32 -3.49
C LYS A 23 -5.82 16.04 -2.19
N HIS A 24 -5.01 15.43 -1.34
CA HIS A 24 -4.75 15.89 0.03
C HIS A 24 -3.30 16.33 0.27
N GLY A 25 -2.40 16.09 -0.68
CA GLY A 25 -0.97 16.29 -0.52
C GLY A 25 -0.29 15.14 0.24
N LEU A 26 1.00 14.94 -0.03
CA LEU A 26 1.80 13.83 0.48
C LEU A 26 1.89 13.78 2.02
N ASN A 27 1.78 14.93 2.67
CA ASN A 27 1.89 15.07 4.13
C ASN A 27 0.54 14.92 4.86
N SER A 28 -0.55 14.65 4.14
CA SER A 28 -1.84 14.39 4.77
C SER A 28 -1.79 13.12 5.60
N ASN A 29 -2.41 13.13 6.77
CA ASN A 29 -2.57 11.96 7.64
C ASN A 29 -3.18 10.77 6.89
N VAL A 30 -4.04 11.03 5.90
CA VAL A 30 -4.68 10.00 5.09
C VAL A 30 -3.67 9.31 4.16
N VAL A 31 -2.75 10.07 3.57
CA VAL A 31 -1.68 9.53 2.71
C VAL A 31 -0.62 8.81 3.55
N LEU A 32 -0.28 9.35 4.71
CA LEU A 32 0.64 8.70 5.66
C LEU A 32 0.09 7.36 6.19
N ALA A 33 -1.22 7.29 6.48
CA ALA A 33 -1.87 6.05 6.89
C ALA A 33 -1.88 5.02 5.75
N THR A 34 -2.15 5.47 4.51
CA THR A 34 -2.14 4.61 3.33
C THR A 34 -0.73 4.10 3.03
N SER A 35 0.29 4.94 3.22
CA SER A 35 1.70 4.58 3.09
C SER A 35 2.12 3.49 4.08
N LYS A 36 1.75 3.62 5.37
CA LYS A 36 2.01 2.56 6.37
C LYS A 36 1.36 1.23 5.98
N ARG A 37 0.12 1.27 5.48
CA ARG A 37 -0.58 0.07 5.02
C ARG A 37 0.10 -0.57 3.81
N LEU A 38 0.61 0.23 2.88
CA LEU A 38 1.35 -0.25 1.72
C LEU A 38 2.64 -0.99 2.16
N ASP A 39 3.38 -0.41 3.12
CA ASP A 39 4.57 -1.05 3.70
C ASP A 39 4.26 -2.38 4.38
N GLU A 40 3.16 -2.48 5.13
CA GLU A 40 2.72 -3.74 5.75
C GLU A 40 2.43 -4.81 4.69
N LEU A 41 1.72 -4.46 3.61
CA LEU A 41 1.40 -5.38 2.51
C LEU A 41 2.67 -5.87 1.78
N ILE A 42 3.63 -4.97 1.55
CA ILE A 42 4.92 -5.32 0.95
C ILE A 42 5.70 -6.26 1.86
N ASN A 43 5.76 -5.96 3.16
CA ASN A 43 6.43 -6.82 4.14
C ASN A 43 5.82 -8.21 4.20
N ASP A 44 4.49 -8.33 4.18
CA ASP A 44 3.80 -9.62 4.16
C ASP A 44 4.06 -10.40 2.86
N TYR A 45 4.15 -9.71 1.73
CA TYR A 45 4.54 -10.30 0.45
C TYR A 45 5.98 -10.83 0.47
N LEU A 46 6.92 -10.04 1.03
CA LEU A 46 8.32 -10.42 1.17
C LEU A 46 8.51 -11.59 2.14
N LYS A 47 7.82 -11.60 3.28
CA LYS A 47 7.87 -12.72 4.25
C LYS A 47 7.39 -14.04 3.67
N LYS A 48 6.41 -14.00 2.74
CA LYS A 48 5.95 -15.18 1.99
C LYS A 48 6.90 -15.62 0.87
N SER A 49 7.93 -14.83 0.58
CA SER A 49 8.97 -15.20 -0.37
C SER A 49 10.20 -15.85 0.26
N SER A 50 10.25 -15.91 1.60
CA SER A 50 11.26 -16.64 2.38
C SER A 50 10.84 -18.08 2.67
#